data_AF-A0A0P9DKM5-F1
#
_entry.id   AF-A0A0P9DKM5-F1
#
_cell.length_a   1.000
_cell.length_b   1.000
_cell.length_c   1.000
_cell.angle_alpha   90.00
_cell.angle_beta   90.00
_cell.angle_gamma   90.00
#
_symmetry.space_group_name_H-M   'P 1'
#
loop_
_entity.id
_entity.type
_entity.pdbx_description
1 polymer ?
#
loop_
_entity_poly.entity_id
_entity_poly.type
_entity_poly.pdbx_seq_one_letter_code
_entity_poly.pdbx_strand_id
1 'polypeptide(L)'
;MKKLVIKLWSSQFFRFLVVGGFNVVFGYGLTIILLKLLQNFGFNQNIVCFGLVIDIPILASTLIGIPLAYTTQTLVAFREKWKLTRMLYYPITMIPNVLIQQITYFYMERLINQLSPLAYSTYISYAIATIAPIPVMFIMVKFIVTNKKKIIHTG
;
A
#
# COMPACT_ATOMS: atom_id res chain seq x y z
N MET A 1 11.91 29.41 -1.20
CA MET A 1 11.90 27.93 -1.34
C MET A 1 12.07 27.17 -0.03
N LYS A 2 13.19 27.32 0.72
CA LYS A 2 13.43 26.60 2.00
C LYS A 2 12.27 26.69 3.01
N LYS A 3 11.70 27.88 3.23
CA LYS A 3 10.56 28.08 4.15
C LYS A 3 9.29 27.29 3.76
N LEU A 4 9.01 27.15 2.46
CA LEU A 4 7.85 26.41 1.95
C LEU A 4 8.03 24.90 2.15
N VAL A 5 9.22 24.38 1.83
CA VAL A 5 9.56 22.96 2.01
C VAL A 5 9.48 22.57 3.48
N ILE A 6 10.01 23.39 4.39
CA ILE A 6 9.92 23.15 5.84
C ILE A 6 8.45 23.14 6.31
N LYS A 7 7.62 24.06 5.81
CA LYS A 7 6.18 24.13 6.13
C LYS A 7 5.38 22.94 5.59
N LEU A 8 5.73 22.45 4.40
CA LEU A 8 5.12 21.23 3.86
C LEU A 8 5.57 20.00 4.66
N TRP A 9 6.86 19.92 4.99
CA TRP A 9 7.44 18.82 5.76
C TRP A 9 6.95 18.74 7.23
N SER A 10 6.39 19.83 7.77
CA SER A 10 5.73 19.77 9.08
C SER A 10 4.39 19.04 9.03
N SER A 11 3.72 18.97 7.88
CA SER A 11 2.45 18.26 7.71
C SER A 11 2.65 16.74 7.74
N GLN A 12 1.90 16.05 8.62
CA GLN A 12 1.88 14.58 8.68
C GLN A 12 1.46 13.97 7.34
N PHE A 13 0.46 14.56 6.69
CA PHE A 13 -0.05 14.06 5.41
C PHE A 13 1.00 14.16 4.30
N PHE A 14 1.74 15.27 4.23
CA PHE A 14 2.79 15.43 3.21
C PHE A 14 3.92 14.42 3.40
N ARG A 15 4.39 14.22 4.64
CA ARG A 15 5.40 13.18 4.93
C ARG A 15 4.87 11.78 4.60
N PHE A 16 3.60 11.54 4.88
CA PHE A 16 2.95 10.29 4.50
C PHE A 16 2.90 10.09 2.99
N LEU A 17 2.60 11.12 2.19
CA LEU A 17 2.62 11.01 0.73
C LEU A 17 4.03 10.70 0.20
N VAL A 18 5.07 11.32 0.75
CA VAL A 18 6.45 11.06 0.32
C VAL A 18 6.86 9.61 0.63
N VAL A 19 6.61 9.16 1.87
CA VAL A 19 6.90 7.78 2.28
C VAL A 19 6.00 6.78 1.53
N GLY A 20 4.73 7.12 1.34
CA GLY A 20 3.76 6.34 0.59
C GLY A 20 4.20 6.17 -0.85
N GLY A 21 4.67 7.24 -1.50
CA GLY A 21 5.23 7.18 -2.85
C GLY A 21 6.44 6.25 -2.95
N PHE A 22 7.36 6.32 -1.98
CA PHE A 22 8.49 5.37 -1.90
C PHE A 22 8.00 3.91 -1.75
N ASN A 23 7.07 3.67 -0.83
CA ASN A 23 6.51 2.32 -0.61
C ASN A 23 5.74 1.82 -1.84
N VAL A 24 5.08 2.70 -2.60
CA VAL A 24 4.37 2.37 -3.84
C VAL A 24 5.35 1.96 -4.93
N VAL A 25 6.44 2.70 -5.14
CA VAL A 25 7.46 2.32 -6.12
C VAL A 25 8.09 0.98 -5.76
N PHE A 26 8.41 0.78 -4.48
CA PHE A 26 8.94 -0.49 -3.99
C PHE A 26 7.94 -1.65 -4.16
N GLY A 27 6.69 -1.44 -3.76
CA GLY A 27 5.62 -2.43 -3.88
C GLY A 27 5.34 -2.81 -5.33
N TYR A 28 5.22 -1.81 -6.21
CA TYR A 28 5.05 -2.04 -7.65
C TYR A 28 6.22 -2.86 -8.23
N GLY A 29 7.46 -2.46 -7.93
CA GLY A 29 8.64 -3.20 -8.36
C GLY A 29 8.63 -4.66 -7.90
N LEU A 30 8.30 -4.90 -6.62
CA LEU A 30 8.14 -6.26 -6.08
C LEU A 30 7.03 -7.05 -6.79
N THR A 31 5.87 -6.44 -7.03
CA THR A 31 4.76 -7.09 -7.76
C THR A 31 5.21 -7.55 -9.14
N ILE A 32 5.92 -6.70 -9.89
CA ILE A 32 6.42 -7.08 -11.23
C ILE A 32 7.46 -8.19 -11.15
N ILE A 33 8.36 -8.17 -10.16
CA ILE A 33 9.35 -9.23 -9.96
C ILE A 33 8.64 -10.56 -9.65
N LEU A 34 7.67 -10.54 -8.73
CA LEU A 34 6.91 -11.72 -8.35
C LEU A 34 6.08 -12.29 -9.51
N LEU A 35 5.45 -11.41 -10.29
CA LEU A 35 4.74 -11.79 -11.51
C LEU A 35 5.66 -12.57 -12.47
N LYS A 36 6.83 -11.99 -12.79
CA LYS A 36 7.81 -12.61 -13.70
C LYS A 36 8.33 -13.94 -13.15
N LEU A 37 8.56 -14.03 -11.84
CA LEU A 37 8.95 -15.28 -11.20
C LEU A 37 7.86 -16.35 -11.37
N LEU A 38 6.60 -16.05 -11.06
CA LEU A 38 5.50 -17.00 -11.23
C LEU A 38 5.36 -17.47 -12.69
N GLN A 39 5.44 -16.53 -13.64
CA GLN A 39 5.40 -16.84 -15.07
C GLN A 39 6.56 -17.75 -15.49
N ASN A 40 7.79 -17.49 -15.02
CA ASN A 40 8.96 -18.31 -15.34
C ASN A 40 8.84 -19.76 -14.82
N PHE A 41 8.12 -19.95 -13.70
CA PHE A 41 7.87 -21.28 -13.13
C PHE A 41 6.55 -21.91 -13.62
N GLY A 42 5.82 -21.25 -14.53
CA GLY A 42 4.55 -21.75 -15.06
C GLY A 42 3.39 -21.73 -14.06
N PHE A 43 3.50 -20.98 -12.96
CA PHE A 43 2.43 -20.84 -11.98
C PHE A 43 1.38 -19.83 -12.44
N ASN A 44 0.11 -20.12 -12.13
CA ASN A 44 -0.96 -19.14 -12.31
C ASN A 44 -0.79 -17.99 -11.31
N GLN A 45 -0.86 -16.75 -11.80
CA GLN A 45 -0.78 -15.54 -10.97
C GLN A 45 -2.02 -15.33 -10.08
N ASN A 46 -3.14 -15.95 -10.45
CA ASN A 46 -4.42 -15.82 -9.76
C ASN A 46 -4.78 -17.10 -9.02
N ILE A 47 -5.27 -16.96 -7.79
CA ILE A 47 -5.86 -18.04 -7.00
C ILE A 47 -7.28 -17.69 -6.61
N VAL A 48 -8.13 -18.71 -6.43
CA VAL A 48 -9.48 -18.53 -5.88
C VAL A 48 -9.46 -18.93 -4.42
N CYS A 49 -9.81 -18.01 -3.53
CA CYS A 49 -9.86 -18.24 -2.09
C CYS A 49 -11.17 -17.65 -1.55
N PHE A 50 -11.96 -18.44 -0.82
CA PHE A 50 -13.27 -18.03 -0.29
C PHE A 50 -14.22 -17.41 -1.35
N GLY A 51 -14.16 -17.91 -2.59
CA GLY A 51 -14.99 -17.39 -3.70
C GLY A 51 -14.50 -16.07 -4.32
N LEU A 52 -13.36 -15.53 -3.86
CA LEU A 52 -12.72 -14.35 -4.41
C LEU A 52 -11.50 -14.74 -5.25
N VAL A 53 -11.34 -14.12 -6.41
CA VAL A 53 -10.12 -14.21 -7.20
C VAL A 53 -9.10 -13.24 -6.59
N ILE A 54 -7.92 -13.75 -6.27
CA ILE A 54 -6.83 -13.00 -5.64
C ILE A 54 -5.60 -13.10 -6.54
N ASP A 55 -5.06 -11.94 -6.89
CA ASP A 55 -3.75 -11.81 -7.53
C ASP A 55 -2.63 -12.03 -6.49
N ILE A 56 -1.86 -13.10 -6.69
CA ILE A 56 -0.77 -13.50 -5.79
C ILE A 56 0.35 -12.44 -5.74
N PRO A 57 0.83 -11.88 -6.88
CA PRO A 57 1.85 -10.83 -6.86
C PRO A 57 1.50 -9.64 -5.96
N ILE A 58 0.28 -9.11 -6.01
CA ILE A 58 -0.20 -8.01 -5.15
C ILE A 58 -0.20 -8.44 -3.68
N LEU A 59 -0.72 -9.63 -3.37
CA LEU A 59 -0.80 -10.10 -2.00
C LEU A 59 0.60 -10.31 -1.40
N ALA A 60 1.47 -11.02 -2.12
CA ALA A 60 2.82 -11.34 -1.66
C ALA A 60 3.70 -10.08 -1.55
N SER A 61 3.64 -9.15 -2.51
CA SER A 61 4.37 -7.88 -2.41
C SER A 61 3.91 -7.05 -1.20
N THR A 62 2.60 -7.05 -0.90
CA THR A 62 2.08 -6.37 0.29
C THR A 62 2.63 -7.01 1.56
N LEU A 63 2.59 -8.33 1.67
CA LEU A 63 3.07 -9.06 2.86
C LEU A 63 4.57 -8.83 3.10
N ILE A 64 5.38 -8.93 2.04
CA ILE A 64 6.82 -8.67 2.09
C ILE A 64 7.10 -7.20 2.43
N GLY A 65 6.26 -6.28 1.95
CA GLY A 65 6.39 -4.85 2.18
C GLY A 65 6.03 -4.38 3.60
N ILE A 66 5.36 -5.19 4.42
CA ILE A 66 4.87 -4.80 5.75
C ILE A 66 5.97 -4.21 6.65
N PRO A 67 7.14 -4.85 6.86
CA PRO A 67 8.15 -4.34 7.78
C PRO A 67 8.69 -2.98 7.34
N LEU A 68 8.91 -2.82 6.02
CA LEU A 68 9.38 -1.59 5.42
C LEU A 68 8.32 -0.48 5.57
N ALA A 69 7.09 -0.77 5.16
CA ALA A 69 6.00 0.19 5.20
C ALA A 69 5.69 0.66 6.63
N TYR A 70 5.62 -0.26 7.58
CA TYR A 70 5.42 0.07 8.99
C TYR A 70 6.54 0.97 9.52
N THR A 71 7.79 0.61 9.23
CA THR A 71 8.96 1.34 9.75
C THR A 71 9.04 2.75 9.18
N THR A 72 8.90 2.90 7.85
CA THR A 72 8.98 4.20 7.20
C THR A 72 7.81 5.11 7.60
N GLN A 73 6.60 4.58 7.68
CA GLN A 73 5.44 5.37 8.08
C GLN A 73 5.50 5.76 9.56
N THR A 74 5.90 4.86 10.45
CA THR A 74 5.98 5.15 11.89
C THR A 74 7.05 6.21 12.17
N LEU A 75 8.26 6.02 11.65
CA LEU A 75 9.40 6.89 11.97
C LEU A 75 9.37 8.21 11.20
N VAL A 76 9.00 8.20 9.92
CA VAL A 76 9.10 9.39 9.05
C VAL A 76 7.77 10.12 8.94
N ALA A 77 6.68 9.42 8.59
CA ALA A 77 5.39 10.06 8.36
C ALA A 77 4.77 10.59 9.67
N PHE A 78 4.61 9.71 10.65
CA PHE A 78 3.95 10.02 11.93
C PHE A 78 4.91 10.47 13.03
N ARG A 79 6.22 10.17 12.91
CA ARG A 79 7.27 10.49 13.91
C ARG A 79 6.94 9.92 15.29
N GLU A 80 6.45 8.69 15.30
CA GLU A 80 6.09 7.94 16.49
C GLU A 80 7.20 6.96 16.88
N LYS A 81 7.20 6.51 18.14
CA LYS A 81 8.14 5.47 18.58
C LYS A 81 7.79 4.13 17.92
N TRP A 82 8.80 3.49 17.32
CA TRP A 82 8.69 2.15 16.76
C TRP A 82 8.38 1.13 17.86
N LYS A 83 7.43 0.24 17.62
CA LYS A 83 7.03 -0.82 18.57
C LYS A 83 6.67 -2.10 17.82
N LEU A 84 7.25 -3.22 18.26
CA LEU A 84 6.98 -4.53 17.67
C LEU A 84 5.49 -4.90 17.73
N THR A 85 4.80 -4.58 18.84
CA THR A 85 3.36 -4.86 18.97
C THR A 85 2.55 -4.16 17.88
N ARG A 86 2.84 -2.89 17.57
CA ARG A 86 2.18 -2.15 16.49
C ARG A 86 2.52 -2.73 15.11
N MET A 87 3.74 -3.24 14.92
CA MET A 87 4.12 -3.93 13.67
C MET A 87 3.28 -5.20 13.46
N LEU A 88 3.00 -5.96 14.52
CA LEU A 88 2.19 -7.18 14.45
C LEU A 88 0.70 -6.90 14.20
N TYR A 89 0.18 -5.75 14.63
CA TYR A 89 -1.19 -5.30 14.30
C TYR A 89 -1.28 -4.60 12.94
N TYR A 90 -0.16 -4.15 12.38
CA TYR A 90 -0.11 -3.45 11.10
C TYR A 90 -0.77 -4.21 9.93
N PRO A 91 -0.65 -5.55 9.78
CA PRO A 91 -1.32 -6.31 8.72
C PRO A 91 -2.83 -6.12 8.70
N ILE A 92 -3.48 -5.99 9.87
CA ILE A 92 -4.94 -5.78 9.97
C ILE A 92 -5.33 -4.47 9.29
N THR A 93 -4.47 -3.46 9.41
CA THR A 93 -4.67 -2.13 8.81
C THR A 93 -4.52 -2.14 7.29
N MET A 94 -3.84 -3.16 6.76
CA MET A 94 -3.62 -3.36 5.34
C MET A 94 -4.77 -4.09 4.64
N ILE A 95 -5.66 -4.77 5.38
CA ILE A 95 -6.78 -5.53 4.79
C ILE A 95 -7.61 -4.64 3.83
N PRO A 96 -8.09 -3.44 4.23
CA PRO A 96 -8.83 -2.58 3.32
C PRO A 96 -7.99 -2.15 2.11
N ASN A 97 -6.69 -1.91 2.33
CA ASN A 97 -5.79 -1.48 1.25
C ASN A 97 -5.58 -2.60 0.23
N VAL A 98 -5.40 -3.84 0.67
CA VAL A 98 -5.25 -5.01 -0.21
C VAL A 98 -6.53 -5.25 -0.98
N LEU A 99 -7.70 -5.17 -0.33
CA LEU A 99 -8.98 -5.31 -1.02
C LEU A 99 -9.16 -4.25 -2.12
N ILE A 100 -8.86 -2.99 -1.81
CA ILE A 100 -8.90 -1.91 -2.81
C ILE A 100 -7.91 -2.17 -3.94
N GLN A 101 -6.69 -2.61 -3.64
CA GLN A 101 -5.70 -2.97 -4.67
C GLN A 101 -6.21 -4.09 -5.59
N GLN A 102 -6.72 -5.18 -5.02
CA GLN A 102 -7.23 -6.33 -5.76
C GLN A 102 -8.41 -5.92 -6.67
N ILE A 103 -9.40 -5.22 -6.11
CA ILE A 103 -10.57 -4.75 -6.86
C ILE A 103 -10.14 -3.80 -7.98
N THR A 104 -9.25 -2.85 -7.68
CA THR A 104 -8.76 -1.88 -8.65
C THR A 104 -7.99 -2.57 -9.76
N TYR A 105 -7.14 -3.55 -9.42
CA TYR A 105 -6.38 -4.32 -10.41
C TYR A 105 -7.31 -5.01 -11.40
N PHE A 106 -8.25 -5.84 -10.95
CA PHE A 106 -9.14 -6.58 -11.85
C PHE A 106 -10.06 -5.65 -12.65
N TYR A 107 -10.54 -4.57 -12.03
CA TYR A 107 -11.38 -3.59 -12.71
C TYR A 107 -10.60 -2.86 -13.82
N MET A 108 -9.39 -2.39 -13.52
CA MET A 108 -8.55 -1.67 -14.48
C MET A 108 -8.03 -2.61 -15.57
N GLU A 109 -7.66 -3.83 -15.23
CA GLU A 109 -7.19 -4.82 -16.21
C GLU A 109 -8.30 -5.13 -17.21
N ARG A 110 -9.53 -5.34 -16.72
CA ARG A 110 -10.70 -5.53 -17.58
C ARG A 110 -10.97 -4.31 -18.46
N LEU A 111 -10.97 -3.11 -17.88
CA LEU A 111 -11.29 -1.88 -18.59
C LEU A 111 -10.25 -1.55 -19.67
N ILE A 112 -8.96 -1.69 -19.36
CA ILE A 112 -7.86 -1.41 -20.30
C ILE A 112 -7.88 -2.44 -21.44
N ASN A 113 -8.05 -3.72 -21.14
CA ASN A 113 -8.13 -4.77 -22.17
C ASN A 113 -9.32 -4.56 -23.13
N GLN A 114 -10.42 -3.98 -22.67
CA GLN A 114 -11.57 -3.62 -23.52
C GLN A 114 -11.30 -2.41 -24.43
N LEU A 115 -10.53 -1.43 -23.95
CA LEU A 115 -10.23 -0.20 -24.71
C LEU A 115 -9.12 -0.41 -25.73
N SER A 116 -8.12 -1.24 -25.42
CA SER A 116 -7.08 -1.66 -26.35
C SER A 116 -6.41 -2.92 -25.80
N PRO A 117 -6.37 -4.03 -26.56
CA PRO A 117 -5.63 -5.22 -26.19
C PRO A 117 -4.12 -4.98 -26.38
N LEU A 118 -3.55 -4.08 -25.58
CA LEU A 118 -2.10 -3.92 -25.49
C LEU A 118 -1.56 -4.93 -24.47
N ALA A 119 -0.38 -5.47 -24.78
CA ALA A 119 0.40 -6.34 -23.89
C ALA A 119 0.77 -5.69 -22.54
N TYR A 120 0.54 -4.38 -22.37
CA TYR A 120 0.91 -3.61 -21.18
C TYR A 120 -0.22 -3.42 -20.16
N SER A 121 -1.43 -3.94 -20.42
CA SER A 121 -2.60 -3.73 -19.57
C SER A 121 -2.37 -4.15 -18.12
N THR A 122 -1.75 -5.30 -17.90
CA THR A 122 -1.42 -5.83 -16.56
C THR A 122 -0.47 -4.91 -15.80
N TYR A 123 0.58 -4.39 -16.45
CA TYR A 123 1.57 -3.50 -15.83
C TYR A 123 0.97 -2.15 -15.41
N ILE A 124 0.09 -1.59 -16.24
CA ILE A 124 -0.62 -0.34 -15.95
C ILE A 124 -1.63 -0.57 -14.83
N SER A 125 -2.34 -1.70 -14.86
CA SER A 125 -3.32 -2.06 -13.83
C SER A 125 -2.66 -2.20 -12.46
N TYR A 126 -1.49 -2.82 -12.39
CA TYR A 126 -0.69 -2.86 -11.16
C TYR A 126 -0.28 -1.46 -10.68
N ALA A 127 0.17 -0.58 -11.59
CA ALA A 127 0.56 0.77 -11.21
C ALA A 127 -0.62 1.54 -10.60
N ILE A 128 -1.80 1.51 -11.24
CA ILE A 128 -3.01 2.17 -10.74
C ILE A 128 -3.46 1.54 -9.41
N ALA A 129 -3.47 0.21 -9.33
CA ALA A 129 -3.87 -0.52 -8.12
C ALA A 129 -3.03 -0.11 -6.91
N THR A 130 -1.70 0.03 -7.05
CA THR A 130 -0.84 0.44 -5.93
C THR A 130 -1.07 1.87 -5.44
N ILE A 131 -1.59 2.76 -6.29
CA ILE A 131 -1.85 4.18 -5.94
C ILE A 131 -3.23 4.36 -5.30
N ALA A 132 -4.24 3.62 -5.78
CA ALA A 132 -5.62 3.71 -5.32
C ALA A 132 -5.82 3.64 -3.78
N PRO A 133 -5.12 2.78 -3.00
CA PRO A 133 -5.36 2.67 -1.56
C PRO A 133 -4.72 3.79 -0.73
N ILE A 134 -3.88 4.67 -1.30
CA ILE A 134 -3.11 5.68 -0.52
C ILE A 134 -4.00 6.49 0.44
N PRO A 135 -5.17 7.03 0.04
CA PRO A 135 -6.02 7.82 0.94
C PRO A 135 -6.56 6.99 2.11
N VAL A 136 -6.97 5.74 1.86
CA VAL A 136 -7.49 4.84 2.89
C VAL A 136 -6.37 4.41 3.84
N MET A 137 -5.19 4.09 3.29
CA MET A 137 -4.01 3.75 4.06
C MET A 137 -3.63 4.88 5.02
N PHE A 138 -3.69 6.14 4.59
CA PHE A 138 -3.41 7.29 5.47
C PHE A 138 -4.34 7.29 6.68
N ILE A 139 -5.64 7.11 6.46
CA ILE A 139 -6.65 7.12 7.53
C ILE A 139 -6.41 5.95 8.48
N MET A 140 -6.32 4.73 7.95
CA MET A 140 -6.15 3.50 8.74
C MET A 140 -4.89 3.52 9.61
N VAL A 141 -3.75 3.87 9.00
CA VAL A 141 -2.47 3.90 9.71
C VAL A 141 -2.46 5.04 10.72
N LYS A 142 -3.02 6.20 10.39
CA LYS A 142 -3.12 7.31 11.33
C LYS A 142 -3.91 6.91 12.58
N PHE A 143 -5.03 6.21 12.44
CA PHE A 143 -5.82 5.76 13.59
C PHE A 143 -5.08 4.77 14.49
N ILE A 144 -4.19 3.94 13.94
CA ILE A 144 -3.55 2.85 14.68
C ILE A 144 -2.15 3.22 15.20
N VAL A 145 -1.41 4.03 14.45
CA VAL A 145 -0.06 4.47 14.82
C VAL A 145 -0.11 5.67 15.74
N THR A 146 -1.07 6.58 15.56
CA THR A 146 -1.19 7.79 16.39
C THR A 146 -1.93 7.44 17.68
N ASN A 147 -1.21 7.40 18.81
CA ASN A 147 -1.86 7.32 20.11
C ASN A 147 -2.63 8.61 20.34
N LYS A 148 -3.96 8.62 20.18
CA LYS A 148 -4.77 9.64 20.86
C LYS A 148 -4.70 9.32 22.35
N LYS A 149 -3.72 9.89 23.08
CA LYS A 149 -3.96 10.19 24.48
C LYS A 149 -5.12 11.19 24.49
N LYS A 150 -6.34 10.69 24.76
CA LYS A 150 -7.43 11.53 25.25
C LYS A 150 -6.86 12.24 26.46
N ILE A 151 -6.55 13.53 26.35
CA ILE A 151 -6.40 14.38 27.52
C ILE A 151 -7.81 14.47 28.06
N ILE A 152 -8.14 13.61 29.03
CA ILE A 152 -9.32 13.81 29.86
C ILE A 152 -8.97 15.04 30.67
N HIS A 153 -9.49 16.20 30.26
CA HIS A 153 -9.55 17.35 31.14
C HIS A 153 -10.54 16.98 32.25
N THR A 154 -10.04 16.46 33.36
CA THR A 154 -10.72 16.55 34.65
C THR A 154 -10.58 18.01 35.08
N GLY A 155 -11.61 18.79 34.79
CA GLY A 155 -11.89 20.05 35.50
C GLY A 155 -12.75 19.75 36.72
#